data_AF-A0A1X1RWK5-F1
#
_entry.id   AF-A0A1X1RWK5-F1
#
_cell.length_a   1.000
_cell.length_b   1.000
_cell.length_c   1.000
_cell.angle_alpha   90.00
_cell.angle_beta   90.00
_cell.angle_gamma   90.00
#
_symmetry.space_group_name_H-M   'P 1'
#
loop_
_entity.id
_entity.type
_entity.pdbx_description
1 polymer ?
#
loop_
_entity_poly.entity_id
_entity_poly.type
_entity_poly.pdbx_seq_one_letter_code
_entity_poly.pdbx_strand_id
1 'polypeptide(L)'
;MRVNPELLRGFAGQVDTASATIHSAEVGHEVSTAADGLPGSATQWAARLVGEHIATVEAKIAKNVADMGTAVRGAGDRYEVEDDTLAGKFEGLF
;
A
#
# COMPACT_ATOMS: atom_id res chain seq x y z
N MET A 1 25.91 -3.13 9.72
CA MET A 1 25.71 -1.82 10.40
C MET A 1 24.37 -1.89 11.12
N ARG A 2 24.29 -1.41 12.37
CA ARG A 2 23.04 -1.49 13.15
C ARG A 2 22.10 -0.35 12.84
N VAL A 3 20.84 -0.68 12.62
CA VAL A 3 19.79 0.27 12.27
C VAL A 3 19.32 1.05 13.50
N ASN A 4 19.04 2.36 13.37
CA ASN A 4 18.54 3.19 14.48
C ASN A 4 17.05 2.91 14.76
N PRO A 5 16.67 2.43 15.96
CA PRO A 5 15.30 2.08 16.30
C PRO A 5 14.29 3.25 16.26
N GLU A 6 14.72 4.47 16.60
CA GLU A 6 13.84 5.64 16.59
C GLU A 6 13.49 6.07 15.16
N LEU A 7 14.47 6.02 14.25
CA LEU A 7 14.24 6.24 12.82
C LEU A 7 13.27 5.20 12.25
N LEU A 8 13.38 3.94 12.67
CA LEU A 8 12.47 2.88 12.25
C LEU A 8 11.04 3.13 12.74
N ARG A 9 10.84 3.55 14.00
CA ARG A 9 9.50 3.91 14.49
C ARG A 9 8.92 5.11 13.74
N GLY A 10 9.73 6.13 13.45
CA GLY A 10 9.32 7.27 12.63
C GLY A 10 8.91 6.86 11.22
N PHE A 11 9.71 6.01 10.57
CA PHE A 11 9.42 5.48 9.24
C PHE A 11 8.14 4.63 9.23
N ALA A 12 7.95 3.77 10.23
CA ALA A 12 6.72 2.97 10.35
C ALA A 12 5.46 3.86 10.44
N GLY A 13 5.51 4.97 11.19
CA GLY A 13 4.41 5.94 11.25
C GLY A 13 4.13 6.63 9.91
N GLN A 14 5.16 6.97 9.14
CA GLN A 14 5.02 7.54 7.80
C GLN A 14 4.39 6.53 6.82
N VAL A 15 4.81 5.27 6.90
CA VAL A 15 4.30 4.17 6.10
C VAL A 15 2.81 3.89 6.39
N ASP A 16 2.41 3.87 7.67
CA ASP A 16 1.01 3.73 8.05
C ASP A 16 0.16 4.89 7.50
N THR A 17 0.67 6.13 7.58
CA THR A 17 0.00 7.33 7.02
C THR A 17 -0.14 7.26 5.50
N ALA A 18 0.91 6.82 4.80
CA ALA A 18 0.89 6.65 3.36
C ALA A 18 -0.10 5.57 2.92
N SER A 19 -0.12 4.42 3.61
CA SER A 19 -1.09 3.34 3.32
C SER A 19 -2.54 3.82 3.51
N ALA A 20 -2.82 4.55 4.59
CA ALA A 20 -4.14 5.14 4.83
C ALA A 20 -4.52 6.16 3.75
N THR A 21 -3.58 6.99 3.30
CA THR A 21 -3.81 7.98 2.23
C THR A 21 -4.14 7.29 0.90
N ILE A 22 -3.42 6.23 0.55
CA ILE A 22 -3.66 5.44 -0.67
C ILE A 22 -5.07 4.85 -0.63
N HIS A 23 -5.47 4.26 0.49
CA HIS A 23 -6.82 3.73 0.67
C HIS A 23 -7.91 4.80 0.62
N SER A 24 -7.66 5.98 1.19
CA SER A 24 -8.66 7.07 1.23
C SER A 24 -8.93 7.70 -0.13
N ALA A 25 -8.04 7.47 -1.12
CA ALA A 25 -8.24 8.00 -2.47
C ALA A 25 -9.34 7.23 -3.24
N GLU A 26 -9.71 6.03 -2.79
CA GLU A 26 -10.81 5.20 -3.34
C GLU A 26 -10.84 5.16 -4.88
N VAL A 27 -9.66 5.10 -5.51
CA VAL A 27 -9.52 5.34 -6.96
C VAL A 27 -10.27 4.28 -7.76
N GLY A 28 -10.27 3.03 -7.28
CA GLY A 28 -11.08 1.97 -7.89
C GLY A 28 -12.58 2.25 -7.86
N HIS A 29 -13.08 2.82 -6.76
CA HIS A 29 -14.49 3.20 -6.63
C HIS A 29 -14.86 4.34 -7.58
N GLU A 30 -14.05 5.40 -7.59
CA GLU A 30 -14.27 6.57 -8.46
C GLU A 30 -14.31 6.17 -9.94
N VAL A 31 -13.38 5.30 -10.38
CA VAL A 31 -13.37 4.81 -11.77
C VAL A 31 -14.56 3.89 -12.06
N SER A 32 -14.94 3.02 -11.11
CA SER A 32 -16.07 2.11 -11.30
C SER A 32 -17.40 2.82 -11.48
N THR A 33 -17.56 4.00 -10.88
CA THR A 33 -18.80 4.78 -10.86
C THR A 33 -18.82 5.90 -11.90
N ALA A 34 -17.68 6.22 -12.54
CA ALA A 34 -17.53 7.32 -13.49
C ALA A 34 -18.53 7.31 -14.66
N ALA A 35 -19.07 6.16 -15.04
CA ALA A 35 -20.02 6.00 -16.14
C ALA A 35 -21.41 5.52 -15.70
N ASP A 36 -21.77 5.64 -14.41
CA ASP A 36 -23.10 5.27 -13.92
C ASP A 36 -24.24 6.11 -14.52
N GLY A 37 -23.94 7.27 -15.08
CA GLY A 37 -24.87 8.07 -15.89
C GLY A 37 -25.26 7.46 -17.25
N LEU A 38 -24.65 6.34 -17.66
CA LEU A 38 -24.89 5.68 -18.95
C LEU A 38 -25.37 4.22 -18.75
N PRO A 39 -26.54 3.99 -18.13
CA PRO A 39 -26.98 2.65 -17.75
C PRO A 39 -27.13 1.71 -18.95
N GLY A 40 -26.55 0.52 -18.86
CA GLY A 40 -26.61 -0.51 -19.90
C GLY A 40 -25.68 -0.28 -21.09
N SER A 41 -24.87 0.79 -21.08
CA SER A 41 -23.87 1.05 -22.11
C SER A 41 -22.62 0.18 -21.94
N ALA A 42 -21.91 -0.07 -23.04
CA ALA A 42 -20.58 -0.67 -23.00
C ALA A 42 -19.59 0.17 -22.19
N THR A 43 -19.76 1.50 -22.16
CA THR A 43 -18.95 2.42 -21.36
C THR A 43 -19.13 2.19 -19.87
N GLN A 44 -20.37 2.00 -19.39
CA GLN A 44 -20.63 1.68 -17.99
C GLN A 44 -20.00 0.34 -17.60
N TRP A 45 -20.13 -0.67 -18.46
CA TRP A 45 -19.50 -1.96 -18.22
C TRP A 45 -17.97 -1.86 -18.17
N ALA A 46 -17.36 -1.12 -19.10
CA ALA A 46 -15.93 -0.91 -19.15
C ALA A 46 -15.40 -0.15 -17.92
N ALA A 47 -16.11 0.89 -17.47
CA ALA A 47 -15.77 1.65 -16.27
C ALA A 47 -15.75 0.73 -15.02
N ARG A 48 -16.76 -0.14 -14.86
CA ARG A 48 -16.78 -1.12 -13.77
C ARG A 48 -15.61 -2.10 -13.83
N LEU A 49 -15.34 -2.69 -14.99
CA LEU A 49 -14.25 -3.65 -15.16
C LEU A 49 -12.88 -3.02 -14.84
N VAL A 50 -12.63 -1.82 -15.36
CA VAL A 50 -11.38 -1.10 -15.12
C VAL A 50 -11.27 -0.67 -13.65
N GLY A 51 -12.37 -0.19 -13.04
CA GLY A 51 -12.41 0.18 -11.63
C GLY A 51 -12.11 -0.99 -10.69
N GLU A 52 -12.66 -2.17 -10.96
CA GLU A 52 -12.34 -3.40 -10.20
C GLU A 52 -10.86 -3.79 -10.32
N HIS A 53 -10.28 -3.65 -11.51
CA HIS A 53 -8.86 -3.92 -11.71
C HIS A 53 -7.99 -2.92 -10.93
N ILE A 54 -8.32 -1.63 -10.99
CA ILE A 54 -7.62 -0.58 -10.27
C ILE A 54 -7.71 -0.81 -8.75
N ALA A 55 -8.89 -1.15 -8.23
CA ALA A 55 -9.07 -1.48 -6.82
C ALA A 55 -8.15 -2.63 -6.37
N THR A 56 -7.96 -3.64 -7.23
CA THR A 56 -7.04 -4.75 -6.96
C THR A 56 -5.57 -4.29 -6.91
N VAL A 57 -5.18 -3.37 -7.78
CA VAL A 57 -3.82 -2.79 -7.80
C VAL A 57 -3.59 -1.91 -6.57
N GLU A 58 -4.56 -1.06 -6.23
CA GLU A 58 -4.54 -0.20 -5.04
C GLU A 58 -4.36 -1.03 -3.76
N ALA A 59 -5.15 -2.10 -3.60
CA ALA A 59 -5.05 -3.00 -2.46
C ALA A 59 -3.67 -3.68 -2.35
N LYS A 60 -3.05 -4.04 -3.48
CA LYS A 60 -1.69 -4.61 -3.48
C LYS A 60 -0.65 -3.59 -3.02
N ILE A 61 -0.73 -2.36 -3.51
CA ILE A 61 0.18 -1.28 -3.11
C ILE A 61 0.02 -1.00 -1.62
N ALA A 62 -1.20 -0.83 -1.14
CA ALA A 62 -1.48 -0.56 0.27
C ALA A 62 -0.98 -1.70 1.18
N LYS A 63 -1.13 -2.95 0.74
CA LYS A 63 -0.59 -4.13 1.43
C LYS A 63 0.94 -4.11 1.48
N ASN A 64 1.62 -3.88 0.35
CA ASN A 64 3.09 -3.82 0.32
C ASN A 64 3.63 -2.74 1.26
N VAL A 65 2.96 -1.59 1.30
CA VAL A 65 3.28 -0.49 2.22
C VAL A 65 3.07 -0.94 3.68
N ALA A 66 1.94 -1.57 4.01
CA ALA A 66 1.71 -2.08 5.36
C ALA A 66 2.72 -3.17 5.79
N ASP A 67 3.13 -4.04 4.86
CA ASP A 67 4.13 -5.08 5.07
C ASP A 67 5.51 -4.47 5.37
N MET A 68 5.90 -3.37 4.70
CA MET A 68 7.10 -2.60 5.07
C MET A 68 7.01 -2.08 6.50
N GLY A 69 5.88 -1.49 6.89
CA GLY A 69 5.70 -0.93 8.23
C GLY A 69 5.83 -1.99 9.32
N THR A 70 5.30 -3.19 9.07
CA THR A 70 5.42 -4.34 9.95
C THR A 70 6.86 -4.84 10.05
N ALA A 71 7.57 -4.95 8.92
CA ALA A 71 8.97 -5.36 8.88
C ALA A 71 9.86 -4.42 9.69
N VAL A 72 9.62 -3.12 9.56
CA VAL A 72 10.36 -2.04 10.21
C VAL A 72 10.08 -1.97 11.71
N ARG A 73 8.81 -2.02 12.13
CA ARG A 73 8.41 -2.02 13.55
C ARG A 73 9.02 -3.23 14.27
N GLY A 74 8.90 -4.40 13.65
CA GLY A 74 9.53 -5.62 14.17
C GLY A 74 11.05 -5.60 14.17
N ALA A 75 11.71 -4.69 13.43
CA ALA A 75 13.15 -4.47 13.53
C ALA A 75 13.51 -3.45 14.63
N GLY A 76 12.71 -2.39 14.79
CA GLY A 76 12.88 -1.40 15.86
C GLY A 76 12.72 -1.99 17.26
N ASP A 77 11.83 -2.98 17.45
CA ASP A 77 11.61 -3.62 18.76
C ASP A 77 12.71 -4.61 19.16
N ARG A 78 13.52 -5.09 18.20
CA ARG A 78 14.62 -6.03 18.46
C ARG A 78 15.94 -5.35 18.86
N TYR A 79 16.02 -4.01 18.82
CA TYR A 79 17.17 -3.14 19.17
C TYR A 79 18.51 -3.41 18.47
N GLU A 80 18.74 -4.61 17.94
CA GLU A 80 19.89 -5.01 17.13
C GLU A 80 19.39 -5.78 15.90
N VAL A 81 19.16 -5.08 14.80
CA VAL A 81 18.96 -5.70 13.48
C VAL A 81 20.05 -5.18 12.55
N GLU A 82 20.67 -6.10 11.81
CA GLU A 82 21.61 -5.78 10.74
C GLU A 82 20.85 -5.28 9.51
N ASP A 83 21.37 -4.21 8.90
CA ASP A 83 20.79 -3.53 7.74
C ASP A 83 20.44 -4.51 6.60
N ASP A 84 21.34 -5.45 6.28
CA ASP A 84 21.15 -6.46 5.23
C ASP A 84 19.93 -7.37 5.50
N THR A 85 19.67 -7.67 6.77
CA THR A 85 18.51 -8.50 7.16
C THR A 85 17.19 -7.74 7.04
N LEU A 86 17.21 -6.42 7.25
CA LEU A 86 16.04 -5.57 7.02
C LEU A 86 15.81 -5.37 5.52
N ALA A 87 16.86 -5.12 4.75
CA ALA A 87 16.80 -4.98 3.30
C ALA A 87 16.18 -6.22 2.64
N GLY A 88 16.56 -7.42 3.07
CA GLY A 88 15.96 -8.68 2.59
C GLY A 88 14.46 -8.81 2.86
N LYS A 89 13.89 -8.08 3.83
CA LYS A 89 12.43 -8.07 4.06
C LYS A 89 11.67 -7.20 3.05
N PHE A 90 12.37 -6.33 2.34
CA PHE A 90 11.79 -5.49 1.30
C PHE A 90 11.91 -6.13 -0.09
N GLU A 91 12.70 -7.19 -0.25
CA GLU A 91 12.76 -7.95 -1.51
C GLU A 91 11.40 -8.59 -1.83
N GLY A 92 10.91 -8.34 -3.06
CA GLY A 92 9.62 -8.85 -3.53
C GLY A 92 8.40 -8.02 -3.10
N LEU A 93 8.61 -6.90 -2.39
CA LEU A 93 7.63 -5.84 -2.33
C LEU A 93 7.67 -5.12 -3.68
N PHE A 94 6.50 -5.05 -4.34
CA PHE A 94 6.23 -4.55 -5.70
C PHE A 94 6.51 -5.55 -6.84
#